data_AF-A0A849MWV9-F1
#
_entry.id   AF-A0A849MWV9-F1
#
_cell.length_a   1.000
_cell.length_b   1.000
_cell.length_c   1.000
_cell.angle_alpha   90.00
_cell.angle_beta   90.00
_cell.angle_gamma   90.00
#
_symmetry.space_group_name_H-M   'P 1'
#
loop_
_entity.id
_entity.type
_entity.pdbx_description
1 polymer ?
#
loop_
_entity_poly.entity_id
_entity_poly.type
_entity_poly.pdbx_seq_one_letter_code
_entity_poly.pdbx_strand_id
1 'polypeptide(L)' 'MDQRKMTEAQRAYEAKRAAKAGMSLEKWLANKEKDAALERAELEKARQAAPPGRKPGFFARLLEKAQKPL' A
#
# COMPACT_ATOMS: atom_id res chain seq x y z
N MET A 1 7.80 -1.10 14.33
CA MET A 1 8.06 0.36 14.37
C MET A 1 8.23 0.76 15.82
N ASP A 2 9.48 0.88 16.27
CA ASP A 2 9.78 1.29 17.65
C ASP A 2 9.51 2.80 17.80
N GLN A 3 8.70 3.21 18.78
CA GLN A 3 8.34 4.62 19.06
C GLN A 3 9.57 5.53 19.21
N ARG A 4 10.69 4.96 19.66
CA ARG A 4 11.97 5.66 19.86
C ARG A 4 12.67 6.02 18.55
N LYS A 5 12.30 5.38 17.44
CA LYS A 5 12.85 5.65 16.11
C LYS A 5 12.03 6.67 15.30
N MET A 6 10.87 7.08 15.81
CA MET A 6 10.01 8.08 15.17
C MET A 6 10.38 9.50 15.60
N THR A 7 10.31 10.44 14.66
CA THR A 7 10.40 11.87 15.00
C THR A 7 9.20 12.29 15.84
N GLU A 8 9.31 13.40 16.59
CA GLU A 8 8.22 13.90 17.41
C GLU A 8 6.96 14.22 16.60
N ALA A 9 7.14 14.78 15.40
CA ALA A 9 6.05 15.06 14.47
C ALA A 9 5.31 13.78 14.04
N GLN A 10 6.05 12.71 13.74
CA GLN A 10 5.48 11.40 13.40
C GLN A 10 4.75 10.78 14.59
N ARG A 11 5.36 10.84 15.78
CA ARG A 11 4.75 10.32 17.01
C ARG A 11 3.43 11.03 17.31
N ALA A 12 3.39 12.36 17.20
CA ALA A 12 2.18 13.15 17.42
C ALA A 12 1.08 12.83 16.39
N TYR A 13 1.47 12.62 15.13
CA TYR A 13 0.54 12.24 14.07
C TYR A 13 -0.10 10.87 14.35
N GLU A 14 0.70 9.87 14.68
CA GLU A 14 0.21 8.52 15.02
C GLU A 14 -0.57 8.51 16.34
N ALA A 15 -0.20 9.34 17.32
CA ALA A 15 -0.94 9.47 18.57
C ALA A 15 -2.36 10.01 18.36
N LYS A 16 -2.54 10.99 17.44
CA LYS A 16 -3.87 11.47 17.06
C LYS A 16 -4.73 10.37 16.44
N ARG A 17 -4.13 9.49 15.65
CA ARG A 17 -4.81 8.35 15.02
C ARG A 17 -5.17 7.28 16.03
N ALA A 18 -4.24 6.96 16.94
CA ALA A 18 -4.48 6.05 18.05
C ALA A 18 -5.64 6.54 18.93
N ALA A 19 -5.64 7.83 19.28
CA ALA A 19 -6.72 8.47 20.03
C ALA A 19 -8.06 8.43 19.26
N LYS A 20 -8.06 8.68 17.94
CA LYS A 20 -9.26 8.54 17.11
C LYS A 20 -9.79 7.11 17.10
N ALA A 21 -8.92 6.12 17.18
CA ALA A 21 -9.28 4.71 17.25
C ALA A 21 -9.55 4.22 18.69
N GLY A 22 -9.54 5.12 19.69
CA GLY A 22 -9.83 4.81 21.08
C GLY A 22 -8.77 3.92 21.76
N MET A 23 -7.52 3.94 21.28
CA MET A 23 -6.44 3.09 21.81
C MET A 23 -5.15 3.86 22.06
N SER A 24 -4.24 3.24 22.83
CA SER A 24 -2.91 3.81 23.06
C SER A 24 -2.06 3.77 21.80
N LEU A 25 -1.09 4.69 21.69
CA LEU A 25 -0.15 4.75 20.58
C LEU A 25 0.60 3.43 20.39
N GLU A 26 1.02 2.81 21.49
CA GLU A 26 1.71 1.52 21.49
C GLU A 26 0.88 0.42 20.85
N LYS A 27 -0.41 0.32 21.23
CA LYS A 27 -1.34 -0.67 20.68
C LYS A 27 -1.67 -0.39 19.22
N TRP A 28 -1.79 0.89 18.86
CA TRP A 28 -1.99 1.33 17.48
C TRP A 28 -0.82 0.93 16.57
N LEU A 29 0.41 1.14 17.01
CA LEU A 29 1.60 0.76 16.25
C LEU A 29 1.73 -0.77 16.12
N ALA A 30 1.45 -1.51 17.20
CA ALA A 30 1.45 -2.98 17.17
C ALA A 30 0.41 -3.56 16.20
N ASN A 31 -0.77 -2.96 16.11
CA ASN A 31 -1.80 -3.36 15.15
C ASN A 31 -1.38 -3.03 13.71
N LYS A 32 -0.85 -1.83 13.47
CA LYS A 32 -0.35 -1.42 12.15
C LYS A 32 0.75 -2.34 11.63
N GLU A 33 1.63 -2.84 12.49
CA GLU A 33 2.65 -3.82 12.11
C GLU A 33 2.06 -5.17 11.68
N LYS A 34 1.02 -5.63 12.37
CA LYS A 34 0.29 -6.84 11.99
C LYS A 34 -0.40 -6.66 10.64
N ASP A 35 -1.09 -5.52 10.47
CA ASP A 35 -1.81 -5.21 9.24
C ASP A 35 -0.84 -5.06 8.05
N ALA A 36 0.29 -4.38 8.24
CA ALA A 36 1.32 -4.25 7.20
C ALA A 36 1.99 -5.59 6.84
N ALA A 37 2.07 -6.54 7.78
CA ALA A 37 2.56 -7.89 7.48
C ALA A 37 1.53 -8.68 6.64
N LEU A 38 0.24 -8.54 6.95
CA LEU A 38 -0.84 -9.14 6.18
C LEU A 38 -0.94 -8.54 4.78
N GLU A 39 -0.91 -7.21 4.64
CA GLU A 39 -0.91 -6.54 3.35
C GLU A 39 0.30 -6.93 2.50
N ARG A 40 1.49 -7.10 3.09
CA ARG A 40 2.66 -7.59 2.32
C ARG A 40 2.46 -9.02 1.83
N ALA A 41 1.89 -9.90 2.65
CA ALA A 41 1.57 -11.26 2.23
C ALA A 41 0.48 -11.28 1.13
N GLU A 42 -0.50 -10.38 1.19
CA GLU A 42 -1.53 -10.24 0.16
C GLU A 42 -1.00 -9.61 -1.13
N LEU A 43 -0.14 -8.60 -1.04
CA LEU A 43 0.52 -7.99 -2.21
C LEU A 43 1.47 -8.98 -2.89
N GLU A 44 2.19 -9.82 -2.14
CA GLU A 44 3.01 -10.88 -2.72
C GLU A 44 2.16 -11.94 -3.41
N LYS A 45 1.03 -12.35 -2.79
CA LYS A 45 0.06 -13.25 -3.44
C LYS A 45 -0.55 -12.62 -4.70
N ALA A 46 -0.90 -11.33 -4.66
CA ALA A 46 -1.45 -10.61 -5.81
C ALA A 46 -0.42 -10.42 -6.93
N ARG A 47 0.86 -10.23 -6.60
CA ARG A 47 1.97 -10.18 -7.57
C ARG A 47 2.25 -11.55 -8.19
N GLN A 48 2.14 -12.63 -7.42
CA GLN A 48 2.28 -13.99 -7.94
C GLN A 48 1.05 -14.43 -8.76
N ALA A 49 -0.14 -13.90 -8.45
CA ALA A 49 -1.37 -14.14 -9.19
C ALA A 49 -1.55 -13.24 -10.43
N ALA A 50 -0.59 -12.37 -10.76
CA ALA A 50 -0.63 -11.61 -12.00
C ALA A 50 -0.43 -12.58 -13.18
N PRO A 51 -1.46 -12.85 -14.00
CA PRO A 51 -1.31 -13.76 -15.12
C PRO A 51 -0.31 -13.18 -16.14
N PRO A 52 0.40 -14.03 -16.89
CA PRO A 52 1.36 -13.59 -17.90
C PRO A 52 0.68 -12.60 -18.86
N GLY A 53 1.40 -11.51 -19.13
CA GLY A 53 0.90 -10.27 -19.74
C GLY A 53 -0.28 -10.45 -20.69
N ARG A 54 -1.42 -9.85 -20.33
CA ARG A 54 -2.60 -9.80 -21.21
C ARG A 54 -2.18 -9.12 -22.51
N LYS A 55 -2.38 -9.81 -23.64
CA LYS A 55 -2.18 -9.23 -24.97
C LYS A 55 -2.90 -7.87 -25.04
N PRO A 56 -2.32 -6.85 -25.68
CA PRO A 56 -2.94 -5.54 -25.77
C PRO A 56 -4.36 -5.70 -26.33
N GLY A 57 -5.33 -5.25 -25.53
CA GLY A 57 -6.75 -5.31 -25.85
C GLY A 57 -7.09 -4.36 -27.01
N PHE A 58 -8.34 -4.43 -27.48
CA PHE A 58 -8.80 -3.65 -28.64
C PHE A 58 -8.50 -2.15 -28.51
N PHE A 59 -8.76 -1.54 -27.36
CA PHE A 59 -8.48 -0.12 -27.11
C PHE A 59 -6.99 0.22 -27.11
N ALA A 60 -6.14 -0.67 -26.58
CA ALA A 60 -4.70 -0.46 -26.61
C ALA A 60 -4.15 -0.46 -28.04
N ARG A 61 -4.69 -1.32 -28.92
CA ARG A 61 -4.32 -1.34 -30.34
C ARG A 61 -4.83 -0.10 -31.09
N LEU A 62 -6.00 0.41 -30.73
CA LEU A 62 -6.53 1.65 -31.30
C LEU A 62 -5.65 2.85 -30.94
N LEU A 63 -5.22 2.93 -29.67
CA LEU A 63 -4.31 3.97 -29.20
C LEU A 63 -2.94 3.90 -29.90
N GLU A 64 -2.38 2.70 -30.06
CA GLU A 64 -1.10 2.50 -30.76
C GLU A 64 -1.18 2.99 -32.22
N LYS A 65 -2.30 2.74 -32.90
CA LYS A 65 -2.50 3.18 -34.27
C LYS A 65 -2.73 4.69 -34.39
N ALA A 66 -3.28 5.32 -33.37
CA ALA A 66 -3.39 6.79 -33.32
C ALA A 66 -2.03 7.47 -33.02
N GLN A 67 -1.14 6.79 -32.31
CA GLN A 67 0.13 7.35 -31.83
C GLN A 67 1.33 7.12 -32.79
N LYS A 68 1.19 6.24 -33.79
CA LYS A 68 2.18 6.09 -34.88
C LYS A 68 1.79 6.96 -36.08
N PRO A 69 2.39 8.14 -36.27
CA PRO A 69 2.31 8.83 -37.56
C PRO A 69 3.13 8.03 -38.60
N LEU A 70 2.60 7.94 -39.82
CA LEU A 70 3.26 7.33 -40.98
C LEU A 70 4.52 8.11 -41.38
#